data_AF-A0A3N5KMZ7-F1
#
_entry.id   AF-A0A3N5KMZ7-F1
#
_cell.length_a   1.000
_cell.length_b   1.000
_cell.length_c   1.000
_cell.angle_alpha   90.00
_cell.angle_beta   90.00
_cell.angle_gamma   90.00
#
_symmetry.space_group_name_H-M   'P 1'
#
loop_
_entity.id
_entity.type
_entity.pdbx_description
1 polymer ?
#
loop_
_entity_poly.entity_id
_entity_poly.type
_entity_poly.pdbx_seq_one_letter_code
_entity_poly.pdbx_strand_id
1 'polypeptide(L)'
;MIDIKTRKKLILVGDKVLVSPDKESERTAHGLYLPPGVKEKDKVQSGYVVRIGPGYAVPNPQFIDQESWSTTPQDPVKYIPLQAEEGDYAIFLRDAAIEVEYENEKYL
;
A
#
# COMPACT_ATOMS: atom_id res chain seq x y z
N MET A 1 10.77 -19.24 6.01
CA MET A 1 9.81 -18.70 6.98
C MET A 1 10.26 -17.29 7.30
N ILE A 2 9.44 -16.28 7.03
CA ILE A 2 9.75 -14.88 7.34
C ILE A 2 9.26 -14.65 8.78
N ASP A 3 10.19 -14.30 9.66
CA ASP A 3 10.01 -14.19 11.11
C ASP A 3 9.26 -12.89 11.43
N ILE A 4 7.97 -13.00 11.76
CA ILE A 4 7.10 -11.87 12.10
C ILE A 4 7.30 -11.54 13.59
N LYS A 5 8.44 -10.91 13.95
CA LYS A 5 8.66 -10.40 15.31
C LYS A 5 7.89 -9.09 15.52
N THR A 6 6.86 -9.16 16.36
CA THR A 6 6.26 -8.02 17.09
C THR A 6 5.93 -6.78 16.26
N ARG A 7 5.06 -6.96 15.24
CA ARG A 7 4.51 -5.86 14.45
C ARG A 7 3.83 -4.82 15.35
N LYS A 8 4.38 -3.61 15.52
CA LYS A 8 3.48 -2.45 15.67
C LYS A 8 2.53 -2.54 14.47
N LYS A 9 1.23 -2.52 14.71
CA LYS A 9 0.23 -2.70 13.66
C LYS A 9 0.29 -1.49 12.73
N LEU A 10 1.14 -1.56 11.71
CA LEU A 10 1.23 -0.53 10.69
C LEU A 10 -0.13 -0.48 9.99
N ILE A 11 -0.78 0.68 10.09
CA ILE A 11 -2.04 0.98 9.42
C ILE A 11 -1.76 2.02 8.35
N LEU A 12 -2.36 1.84 7.18
CA LEU A 12 -2.41 2.87 6.16
C LEU A 12 -3.67 3.68 6.35
N VAL A 13 -3.56 4.99 6.21
CA VAL A 13 -4.68 5.92 6.35
C VAL A 13 -5.15 6.31 4.95
N GLY A 14 -6.45 6.23 4.71
CA GLY A 14 -7.08 6.58 3.44
C GLY A 14 -6.86 5.55 2.33
N ASP A 15 -6.67 6.05 1.12
CA ASP A 15 -6.60 5.32 -0.14
C ASP A 15 -5.17 4.86 -0.52
N LYS A 16 -4.34 4.59 0.47
CA LYS A 16 -2.92 4.26 0.28
C LYS A 16 -2.69 2.76 0.22
N VAL A 17 -1.65 2.38 -0.52
CA VAL A 17 -1.16 1.00 -0.63
C VAL A 17 0.32 1.04 -0.28
N LEU A 18 0.77 0.13 0.59
CA LEU A 18 2.19 -0.02 0.92
C LEU A 18 2.76 -1.17 0.11
N VAL A 19 3.80 -0.89 -0.66
CA VAL A 19 4.46 -1.86 -1.53
C VAL A 19 5.88 -2.11 -1.03
N SER A 20 6.25 -3.39 -0.98
CA SER A 20 7.64 -3.82 -0.84
C SER A 20 8.22 -3.95 -2.25
N PRO A 21 9.12 -3.05 -2.69
CA PRO A 21 9.69 -3.11 -4.02
C PRO A 21 10.51 -4.38 -4.21
N ASP A 22 10.60 -4.84 -5.47
CA ASP A 22 11.50 -5.93 -5.82
C ASP A 22 12.94 -5.56 -5.48
N LYS A 23 13.70 -6.57 -5.00
CA LYS A 23 15.13 -6.40 -4.72
C LYS A 23 15.87 -5.99 -6.00
N GLU A 24 16.79 -5.05 -5.85
CA GLU A 24 17.66 -4.63 -6.93
C GLU A 24 18.52 -5.82 -7.39
N SER A 25 18.27 -6.30 -8.60
CA SER A 25 19.16 -7.28 -9.24
C SER A 25 20.38 -6.55 -9.77
N GLU A 26 21.56 -6.90 -9.28
CA GLU A 26 22.84 -6.36 -9.75
C GLU A 26 23.19 -6.82 -11.18
N ARG A 27 22.44 -7.79 -11.73
CA ARG A 27 22.66 -8.36 -13.07
C ARG A 27 21.41 -8.27 -13.94
N THR A 28 21.63 -8.01 -15.23
CA THR A 28 20.61 -8.15 -16.29
C THR A 28 20.25 -9.62 -16.51
N ALA A 29 19.14 -9.89 -17.21
CA ALA A 29 18.74 -11.25 -17.59
C ALA A 29 19.82 -12.03 -18.38
N HIS A 30 20.77 -11.32 -19.01
CA HIS A 30 21.88 -11.89 -19.77
C HIS A 30 23.21 -11.91 -18.99
N GLY A 31 23.18 -11.66 -17.68
CA GLY A 31 24.34 -11.79 -16.80
C GLY A 31 25.29 -10.59 -16.75
N LEU A 32 24.97 -9.49 -17.44
CA LEU A 32 25.77 -8.25 -17.36
C LEU A 32 25.49 -7.51 -16.06
N TYR A 33 26.53 -7.01 -15.41
CA TYR A 33 26.39 -6.14 -14.24
C TYR A 33 25.76 -4.80 -14.61
N LEU A 34 24.79 -4.37 -13.82
CA LEU A 34 24.18 -3.06 -13.95
C LEU A 34 25.04 -2.03 -13.19
N PRO A 35 25.32 -0.86 -13.80
CA PRO A 35 25.89 0.27 -13.07
C PRO A 35 24.99 0.67 -11.90
N PRO A 36 25.56 1.17 -10.79
CA PRO A 36 24.77 1.66 -9.67
C PRO A 36 23.82 2.77 -10.12
N GLY A 37 22.56 2.72 -9.67
CA GLY A 37 21.55 3.73 -9.96
C GLY A 37 20.86 3.63 -11.33
N VAL A 38 21.08 2.56 -12.12
CA VAL A 38 20.37 2.37 -13.40
C VAL A 38 18.88 2.07 -13.20
N LYS A 39 18.54 1.17 -12.28
CA LYS A 39 17.12 0.85 -11.97
C LYS A 39 16.41 1.94 -11.17
N GLU A 40 17.16 2.76 -10.44
CA GLU A 40 16.58 3.91 -9.73
C GLU A 40 16.07 4.99 -10.69
N LYS A 41 16.59 5.00 -11.94
CA LYS A 41 16.11 5.84 -13.05
C LYS A 41 14.92 5.25 -13.81
N ASP A 42 14.56 3.99 -13.57
CA ASP A 42 13.38 3.41 -14.20
C ASP A 42 12.14 4.08 -13.61
N LYS A 43 11.38 4.74 -14.49
CA LYS A 43 10.14 5.45 -14.11
C LYS A 43 9.08 4.51 -13.56
N VAL A 44 9.17 3.23 -13.90
CA VAL A 44 8.23 2.18 -13.52
C VAL A 44 8.96 1.19 -12.61
N GLN A 45 8.37 0.92 -11.45
CA GLN A 45 8.85 -0.08 -10.50
C GLN A 45 7.75 -1.09 -10.21
N SER A 46 8.15 -2.21 -9.61
CA SER A 46 7.28 -3.32 -9.29
C SER A 46 7.60 -3.87 -7.91
N GLY A 47 6.62 -4.52 -7.28
CA GLY A 47 6.76 -5.10 -5.95
C GLY A 47 5.47 -5.70 -5.44
N TYR A 48 5.51 -6.22 -4.22
CA TYR A 48 4.37 -6.87 -3.57
C TYR A 48 3.65 -5.92 -2.61
N VAL A 49 2.32 -5.93 -2.66
CA VAL A 49 1.46 -5.19 -1.73
C VAL A 49 1.53 -5.86 -0.36
N VAL A 50 1.99 -5.11 0.63
CA VAL A 50 2.16 -5.59 2.01
C VAL A 50 0.95 -5.25 2.87
N ARG A 51 0.38 -4.06 2.63
CA ARG A 51 -0.72 -3.48 3.41
C ARG A 51 -1.56 -2.60 2.49
N ILE A 52 -2.84 -2.51 2.80
CA ILE A 52 -3.78 -1.59 2.16
C ILE A 52 -4.46 -0.68 3.19
N GLY A 53 -4.79 0.54 2.79
CA GLY A 53 -5.61 1.44 3.56
C GLY A 53 -7.09 1.09 3.49
N PRO A 54 -7.95 1.74 4.31
CA PRO A 54 -9.39 1.52 4.30
C PRO A 54 -10.07 1.90 2.97
N GLY A 55 -9.39 2.68 2.13
CA GLY A 55 -9.91 3.14 0.84
C GLY A 55 -10.54 4.53 0.93
N TYR A 56 -11.51 4.80 0.06
CA TYR A 56 -12.11 6.12 -0.10
C TYR A 56 -13.23 6.35 0.89
N ALA A 57 -13.10 7.37 1.73
CA ALA A 57 -14.17 7.82 2.61
C ALA A 57 -15.28 8.49 1.79
N VAL A 58 -16.50 7.96 1.89
CA VAL A 58 -17.70 8.56 1.30
C VAL A 58 -18.73 8.85 2.39
N PRO A 59 -19.54 9.92 2.25
CA PRO A 59 -20.63 10.20 3.18
C PRO A 59 -21.58 9.01 3.31
N ASN A 60 -21.98 8.77 4.55
CA ASN A 60 -23.09 7.94 5.01
C ASN A 60 -24.49 8.38 4.50
N PRO A 61 -25.09 8.03 3.33
CA PRO A 61 -26.44 8.52 3.03
C PRO A 61 -27.47 8.05 4.06
N GLN A 62 -27.30 6.84 4.62
CA GLN A 62 -28.18 6.27 5.64
C GLN A 62 -28.00 6.92 7.03
N PHE A 63 -26.92 7.70 7.23
CA PHE A 63 -26.70 8.47 8.46
C PHE A 63 -27.67 9.65 8.57
N ILE A 64 -28.07 10.24 7.43
CA ILE A 64 -28.97 11.41 7.39
C ILE A 64 -30.42 10.99 7.65
N ASP A 65 -30.78 9.77 7.24
CA ASP A 65 -32.10 9.16 7.43
C ASP A 65 -32.20 8.37 8.75
N GLN A 66 -31.29 8.58 9.70
CA GLN A 66 -31.29 7.82 10.95
C GLN A 66 -32.51 8.21 11.80
N GLU A 67 -33.52 7.35 11.78
CA GLU A 67 -34.72 7.52 12.59
C GLU A 67 -34.37 7.44 14.08
N SER A 68 -34.87 8.38 14.89
CA SER A 68 -34.47 8.55 16.31
C SER A 68 -34.75 7.35 17.23
N TRP A 69 -35.43 6.30 16.72
CA TRP A 69 -35.74 5.06 17.44
C TRP A 69 -34.73 3.92 17.15
N SER A 70 -33.82 4.09 16.19
CA SER A 70 -32.81 3.06 15.87
C SER A 70 -31.68 3.01 16.90
N THR A 71 -31.54 1.89 17.60
CA THR A 71 -30.50 1.63 18.63
C THR A 71 -29.11 1.38 18.05
N THR A 72 -28.97 1.20 16.73
CA THR A 72 -27.67 0.99 16.09
C THR A 72 -27.11 2.34 15.64
N PRO A 73 -26.03 2.85 16.26
CA PRO A 73 -25.35 4.03 15.76
C PRO A 73 -24.79 3.73 14.37
N GLN A 74 -25.25 4.47 13.37
CA GLN A 74 -24.65 4.42 12.05
C GLN A 74 -23.43 5.33 11.99
N ASP A 75 -22.36 4.87 11.35
CA ASP A 75 -21.19 5.71 11.12
C ASP A 75 -21.50 6.76 10.05
N PRO A 76 -21.13 8.03 10.26
CA PRO A 76 -21.32 9.09 9.26
C PRO A 76 -20.48 8.89 8.00
N VAL A 77 -19.48 8.01 8.04
CA VAL A 77 -18.54 7.75 6.95
C VAL A 77 -18.53 6.26 6.63
N LYS A 78 -18.72 5.95 5.35
CA LYS A 78 -18.50 4.60 4.81
C LYS A 78 -17.23 4.62 3.98
N TYR A 79 -16.46 3.54 4.02
CA TYR A 79 -15.27 3.40 3.18
C TYR A 79 -15.57 2.50 1.99
N ILE A 80 -15.20 2.95 0.79
CA ILE A 80 -15.13 2.11 -0.40
C ILE A 80 -13.72 1.52 -0.45
N PRO A 81 -13.57 0.18 -0.38
CA PRO A 81 -12.26 -0.45 -0.32
C PRO A 81 -11.46 -0.22 -1.60
N LEU A 82 -10.14 -0.34 -1.48
CA LEU A 82 -9.24 -0.32 -2.63
C LEU A 82 -9.41 -1.60 -3.47
N GLN A 83 -9.06 -1.52 -4.75
CA GLN A 83 -9.03 -2.69 -5.64
C GLN A 83 -7.91 -3.67 -5.28
N ALA A 84 -6.78 -3.16 -4.77
CA ALA A 84 -5.63 -3.98 -4.41
C ALA A 84 -5.87 -4.75 -3.10
N GLU A 85 -5.32 -5.96 -3.02
CA GLU A 85 -5.35 -6.81 -1.84
C GLU A 85 -3.93 -7.07 -1.29
N GLU A 86 -3.83 -7.42 -0.01
CA GLU A 86 -2.54 -7.83 0.59
C GLU A 86 -2.03 -9.10 -0.12
N GLY A 87 -0.82 -9.03 -0.66
CA GLY A 87 -0.19 -10.12 -1.42
C GLY A 87 -0.20 -9.93 -2.94
N ASP A 88 -0.92 -8.93 -3.47
CA ASP A 88 -0.90 -8.63 -4.91
C ASP A 88 0.48 -8.18 -5.39
N TYR A 89 0.77 -8.42 -6.66
CA TYR A 89 1.94 -7.87 -7.33
C TYR A 89 1.56 -6.62 -8.12
N ALA A 90 2.13 -5.48 -7.73
CA ALA A 90 1.79 -4.16 -8.28
C ALA A 90 2.92 -3.63 -9.18
N ILE A 91 2.52 -2.95 -10.25
CA ILE A 91 3.39 -2.15 -11.11
C ILE A 91 2.95 -0.70 -10.96
N PHE A 92 3.87 0.19 -10.61
CA PHE A 92 3.57 1.57 -10.27
C PHE A 92 4.67 2.52 -10.74
N LEU A 93 4.34 3.81 -10.81
CA LEU A 93 5.30 4.84 -11.17
C LEU A 93 6.11 5.25 -9.94
N ARG A 94 7.44 5.18 -10.04
CA ARG A 94 8.35 5.61 -8.97
C ARG A 94 8.14 7.08 -8.60
N ASP A 95 7.92 7.92 -9.60
CA ASP A 95 7.69 9.37 -9.42
C ASP A 95 6.41 9.71 -8.64
N ALA A 96 5.45 8.78 -8.57
CA ALA A 96 4.20 8.95 -7.82
C ALA A 96 4.23 8.28 -6.44
N ALA A 97 5.28 7.51 -6.14
CA ALA A 97 5.43 6.79 -4.89
C ALA A 97 6.14 7.63 -3.83
N ILE A 98 5.91 7.31 -2.56
CA ILE A 98 6.54 7.99 -1.42
C ILE A 98 7.43 6.97 -0.73
N GLU A 99 8.74 7.21 -0.70
CA GLU A 99 9.66 6.33 0.00
C GLU A 99 9.48 6.45 1.52
N VAL A 100 9.30 5.30 2.19
CA VAL A 100 9.16 5.21 3.63
C VAL A 100 10.10 4.13 4.16
N GLU A 101 10.85 4.45 5.21
CA GLU A 101 11.67 3.48 5.92
C GLU A 101 11.01 3.10 7.24
N TYR A 102 10.84 1.80 7.48
CA TYR A 102 10.27 1.26 8.70
C TYR A 102 11.04 0.00 9.10
N GLU A 103 11.50 -0.07 10.36
CA GLU A 103 12.27 -1.21 10.89
C GLU A 103 13.53 -1.57 10.07
N ASN A 104 14.20 -0.56 9.48
CA ASN A 104 15.33 -0.69 8.55
C ASN A 104 15.00 -1.37 7.21
N GLU A 105 13.71 -1.48 6.87
CA GLU A 105 13.25 -1.90 5.56
C GLU A 105 12.64 -0.72 4.80
N LYS A 106 12.90 -0.68 3.49
CA LYS A 106 12.36 0.35 2.59
C LYS A 106 11.06 -0.12 1.96
N TYR A 107 10.08 0.77 1.95
CA TYR A 107 8.76 0.61 1.36
C TYR A 107 8.42 1.82 0.47
N LEU A 108 7.41 1.64 -0.36
CA LEU A 108 6.87 2.64 -1.29
C LEU A 108 5.34 2.76 -1.15
#